data_AF-A0A1I8HL84-F1
#
_entry.id   AF-A0A1I8HL84-F1
#
_cell.length_a   1.000
_cell.length_b   1.000
_cell.length_c   1.000
_cell.angle_alpha   90.00
_cell.angle_beta   90.00
_cell.angle_gamma   90.00
#
_symmetry.space_group_name_H-M   'P 1'
#
loop_
_entity.id
_entity.type
_entity.pdbx_description
1 polymer ?
#
loop_
_entity_poly.entity_id
_entity_poly.type
_entity_poly.pdbx_seq_one_letter_code
_entity_poly.pdbx_strand_id
1 'polypeptide(L)'
;QQCSTLQLRCGIRHLAASIRSGQYRLASSIASDTTNRSNSSSRNERMSSSHKKFTVSVEGNIGSGKSTMLEYFSSLKSAQGIVESIPEPIDKWCNLAGVNLLERLYTDPKRWFFSFNLYCMLTRLDMHRFVTHRPVKMLERSVYTARFCFMTNAVNQGLLNSAEMQVLDCYYRSLLTGQWAEHLRVDLYVYLRCPPEICFNRVKLRNRSEESAGVTLSLLENLHQLHEQWLLDDQSADRPNAPVLVLDASQDLNDMKSQWDRHMPAILFDQHLSKDSCLGNQKPGYVLAKSCDS
;
A
#
# COMPACT_ATOMS: atom_id res chain seq x y z
N GLN A 1 18.36 21.38 32.74
CA GLN A 1 17.18 22.18 32.37
C GLN A 1 17.64 23.34 31.50
N GLN A 2 16.91 23.58 30.40
CA GLN A 2 16.97 24.75 29.50
C GLN A 2 18.26 24.99 28.71
N CYS A 3 18.43 24.30 27.57
CA CYS A 3 18.95 24.91 26.34
C CYS A 3 18.77 23.99 25.11
N SER A 4 17.54 23.81 24.61
CA SER A 4 17.34 23.13 23.30
C SER A 4 16.03 23.48 22.57
N THR A 5 15.28 24.49 23.02
CA THR A 5 13.90 24.74 22.55
C THR A 5 13.76 25.95 21.63
N LEU A 6 14.82 26.38 20.93
CA LEU A 6 14.79 27.63 20.15
C LEU A 6 15.36 27.61 18.73
N GLN A 7 15.61 26.43 18.13
CA GLN A 7 16.00 26.35 16.70
C GLN A 7 15.02 25.60 15.78
N LEU A 8 13.92 25.05 16.29
CA LEU A 8 12.90 24.37 15.46
C LEU A 8 11.64 25.21 15.15
N ARG A 9 11.63 26.52 15.49
CA ARG A 9 10.48 27.42 15.22
C ARG A 9 10.71 28.49 14.15
N CYS A 10 11.88 28.55 13.52
CA CYS A 10 12.18 29.58 12.50
C CYS A 10 11.94 29.10 11.05
N GLY A 11 11.93 27.79 10.77
CA GLY A 11 11.77 27.26 9.41
C GLY A 11 10.33 27.15 8.88
N ILE A 12 9.31 27.18 9.76
CA ILE A 12 7.91 26.94 9.36
C ILE A 12 7.14 28.24 9.05
N ARG A 13 7.68 29.42 9.41
CA ARG A 13 7.01 30.71 9.14
C ARG A 13 7.33 31.32 7.78
N HIS A 14 8.37 30.87 7.08
CA HIS A 14 8.76 31.44 5.78
C HIS A 14 8.13 30.77 4.56
N LEU A 15 7.54 29.58 4.69
CA LEU A 15 6.81 28.94 3.58
C LEU A 15 5.34 29.39 3.50
N ALA A 16 4.78 29.90 4.60
CA ALA A 16 3.40 30.40 4.66
C ALA A 16 3.22 31.83 4.09
N ALA A 17 4.32 32.51 3.73
CA ALA A 17 4.30 33.89 3.22
C ALA A 17 4.36 33.99 1.68
N SER A 18 4.71 32.92 0.95
CA SER A 18 4.83 32.95 -0.52
C SER A 18 3.66 32.30 -1.27
N ILE A 19 2.60 31.85 -0.58
CA ILE A 19 1.36 31.33 -1.21
C ILE A 19 0.26 32.42 -1.27
N ARG A 20 0.64 33.70 -1.15
CA ARG A 20 -0.31 34.83 -1.12
C ARG A 20 -0.17 35.83 -2.27
N SER A 21 0.47 35.44 -3.37
CA SER A 21 0.48 36.23 -4.61
C SER A 21 0.38 35.33 -5.84
N GLY A 22 -0.74 35.44 -6.58
CA GLY A 22 -0.78 35.02 -7.99
C GLY A 22 -1.74 33.88 -8.31
N GLN A 23 -3.02 34.25 -8.51
CA GLN A 23 -3.89 33.80 -9.60
C GLN A 23 -3.98 32.29 -9.88
N TYR A 24 -4.98 31.61 -9.30
CA TYR A 24 -5.94 30.77 -10.05
C TYR A 24 -7.26 30.73 -9.25
N ARG A 25 -8.35 31.21 -9.87
CA ARG A 25 -9.70 31.28 -9.28
C ARG A 25 -10.28 29.86 -9.15
N LEU A 26 -10.58 29.42 -7.93
CA LEU A 26 -11.58 28.39 -7.69
C LEU A 26 -12.88 29.08 -7.28
N ALA A 27 -13.93 28.89 -8.09
CA ALA A 27 -15.26 29.40 -7.82
C ALA A 27 -15.80 28.76 -6.53
N SER A 28 -16.16 29.61 -5.58
CA SER A 28 -16.92 29.24 -4.39
C SER A 28 -18.37 29.67 -4.61
N SER A 29 -19.31 28.77 -4.36
CA SER A 29 -20.70 29.13 -4.12
C SER A 29 -21.21 28.31 -2.94
N ILE A 30 -20.98 28.86 -1.75
CA ILE A 30 -21.72 28.52 -0.53
C ILE A 30 -22.91 29.47 -0.52
N ALA A 31 -24.12 28.94 -0.68
CA ALA A 31 -25.34 29.63 -0.30
C ALA A 31 -25.80 29.06 1.04
N SER A 32 -25.76 29.91 2.04
CA SER A 32 -26.34 29.75 3.37
C SER A 32 -27.86 29.77 3.28
N ASP A 33 -28.54 28.83 3.93
CA ASP A 33 -29.91 29.03 4.35
C ASP A 33 -30.15 28.40 5.72
N THR A 34 -30.54 29.25 6.67
CA THR A 34 -30.86 28.91 8.05
C THR A 34 -32.33 29.26 8.26
N THR A 35 -33.21 28.29 8.50
CA THR A 35 -34.43 28.48 9.32
C THR A 35 -35.06 27.15 9.79
N ASN A 36 -34.84 26.87 11.08
CA ASN A 36 -35.72 26.35 12.15
C ASN A 36 -36.98 25.45 11.95
N ARG A 37 -37.11 24.54 12.95
CA ARG A 37 -38.27 23.75 13.47
C ARG A 37 -38.59 22.44 12.73
N SER A 38 -38.83 21.28 13.37
CA SER A 38 -39.24 20.95 14.75
C SER A 38 -39.03 19.46 15.07
N ASN A 39 -38.88 19.15 16.37
CA ASN A 39 -38.94 17.84 17.05
C ASN A 39 -39.71 16.71 16.33
N SER A 40 -39.04 15.58 16.08
CA SER A 40 -39.44 14.24 16.55
C SER A 40 -38.57 13.14 15.93
N SER A 41 -37.64 12.57 16.71
CA SER A 41 -37.21 11.14 16.67
C SER A 41 -35.83 10.97 17.31
N SER A 42 -35.72 11.27 18.60
CA SER A 42 -34.65 10.78 19.44
C SER A 42 -34.81 9.26 19.61
N ARG A 43 -34.15 8.46 18.77
CA ARG A 43 -33.79 7.03 18.97
C ARG A 43 -33.30 6.44 17.63
N ASN A 44 -32.00 6.59 17.33
CA ASN A 44 -31.17 5.61 16.61
C ASN A 44 -29.77 6.11 16.17
N GLU A 45 -29.14 7.05 16.87
CA GLU A 45 -27.74 7.45 16.59
C GLU A 45 -26.71 6.93 17.61
N ARG A 46 -27.01 5.83 18.30
CA ARG A 46 -26.04 5.21 19.21
C ARG A 46 -25.95 3.71 18.97
N MET A 47 -25.10 3.35 18.01
CA MET A 47 -24.19 2.18 18.02
C MET A 47 -23.61 1.96 16.62
N SER A 48 -22.76 2.89 16.15
CA SER A 48 -21.68 2.50 15.23
C SER A 48 -20.45 2.30 16.10
N SER A 49 -20.36 1.13 16.72
CA SER A 49 -19.07 0.65 17.22
C SER A 49 -18.13 0.60 16.01
N SER A 50 -17.23 1.58 15.94
CA SER A 50 -16.13 1.69 15.00
C SER A 50 -15.23 0.45 15.12
N HIS A 51 -15.66 -0.66 14.53
CA HIS A 51 -14.82 -1.83 14.37
C HIS A 51 -13.71 -1.41 13.42
N LYS A 52 -12.49 -1.35 13.96
CA LYS A 52 -11.27 -1.09 13.21
C LYS A 52 -11.22 -2.08 12.03
N LYS A 53 -11.13 -1.55 10.81
CA LYS A 53 -11.19 -2.36 9.59
C LYS A 53 -9.91 -3.18 9.45
N PHE A 54 -10.06 -4.45 9.09
CA PHE A 54 -8.93 -5.35 8.86
C PHE A 54 -8.31 -5.05 7.49
N THR A 55 -7.07 -4.57 7.48
CA THR A 55 -6.38 -4.17 6.26
C THR A 55 -5.36 -5.23 5.85
N VAL A 56 -5.54 -5.78 4.65
CA VAL A 56 -4.64 -6.78 4.06
C VAL A 56 -3.87 -6.13 2.93
N SER A 57 -2.55 -6.25 2.92
CA SER A 57 -1.73 -5.84 1.77
C SER A 57 -1.24 -7.05 1.00
N VAL A 58 -1.63 -7.17 -0.26
CA VAL A 58 -1.14 -8.22 -1.17
C VAL A 58 0.14 -7.73 -1.83
N GLU A 59 1.26 -8.35 -1.44
CA GLU A 59 2.61 -7.98 -1.85
C GLU A 59 3.22 -8.99 -2.82
N GLY A 60 4.21 -8.55 -3.58
CA GLY A 60 4.94 -9.40 -4.51
C GLY A 60 5.44 -8.67 -5.76
N ASN A 61 6.30 -9.39 -6.47
CA ASN A 61 7.01 -8.89 -7.64
C ASN A 61 6.08 -8.48 -8.79
N ILE A 62 6.58 -7.72 -9.77
CA ILE A 62 5.84 -7.42 -11.00
C ILE A 62 5.55 -8.74 -11.71
N GLY A 63 4.29 -9.00 -12.10
CA GLY A 63 3.90 -10.27 -12.72
C GLY A 63 3.62 -11.44 -11.75
N SER A 64 3.63 -11.22 -10.43
CA SER A 64 3.37 -12.29 -9.45
C SER A 64 1.91 -12.74 -9.33
N GLY A 65 0.95 -12.04 -9.95
CA GLY A 65 -0.49 -12.39 -9.91
C GLY A 65 -1.33 -11.65 -8.87
N LYS A 66 -0.84 -10.53 -8.31
CA LYS A 66 -1.58 -9.75 -7.29
C LYS A 66 -2.96 -9.27 -7.76
N SER A 67 -3.03 -8.60 -8.92
CA SER A 67 -4.31 -8.12 -9.46
C SER A 67 -5.31 -9.26 -9.69
N THR A 68 -4.81 -10.44 -10.12
CA THR A 68 -5.60 -11.66 -10.28
C THR A 68 -6.17 -12.17 -8.96
N MET A 69 -5.39 -12.11 -7.87
CA MET A 69 -5.87 -12.46 -6.53
C MET A 69 -6.95 -11.46 -6.06
N LEU A 70 -6.74 -10.16 -6.25
CA LEU A 70 -7.74 -9.15 -5.89
C LEU A 70 -9.06 -9.35 -6.65
N GLU A 71 -8.99 -9.60 -7.96
CA GLU A 71 -10.15 -9.87 -8.79
C GLU A 71 -10.89 -11.15 -8.35
N TYR A 72 -10.14 -12.17 -7.97
CA TYR A 72 -10.71 -13.40 -7.42
C TYR A 72 -11.51 -13.13 -6.12
N PHE A 73 -10.94 -12.42 -5.15
CA PHE A 73 -11.68 -12.08 -3.91
C PHE A 73 -12.84 -11.10 -4.15
N SER A 74 -12.73 -10.22 -5.16
CA SER A 74 -13.83 -9.32 -5.54
C SER A 74 -15.02 -10.05 -6.18
N SER A 75 -14.75 -11.10 -6.95
CA SER A 75 -15.76 -11.86 -7.71
C SER A 75 -16.36 -13.03 -6.93
N LEU A 76 -15.71 -13.48 -5.85
CA LEU A 76 -16.22 -14.53 -4.98
C LEU A 76 -17.51 -14.10 -4.29
N LYS A 77 -18.60 -14.85 -4.53
CA LYS A 77 -19.89 -14.65 -3.85
C LYS A 77 -19.77 -14.70 -2.33
N SER A 78 -18.91 -15.58 -1.81
CA SER A 78 -18.63 -15.70 -0.37
C SER A 78 -17.92 -14.49 0.23
N ALA A 79 -17.20 -13.71 -0.58
CA ALA A 79 -16.51 -12.49 -0.18
C ALA A 79 -17.30 -11.21 -0.54
N GLN A 80 -18.37 -11.35 -1.34
CA GLN A 80 -19.29 -10.27 -1.68
C GLN A 80 -20.02 -9.80 -0.42
N GLY A 81 -19.78 -8.56 0.01
CA GLY A 81 -20.21 -8.16 1.36
C GLY A 81 -19.04 -7.77 2.25
N ILE A 82 -17.94 -8.49 2.12
CA ILE A 82 -16.88 -8.60 3.13
C ILE A 82 -15.62 -7.85 2.70
N VAL A 83 -15.23 -7.96 1.43
CA VAL A 83 -13.97 -7.43 0.91
C VAL A 83 -14.21 -6.19 0.05
N GLU A 84 -13.39 -5.17 0.29
CA GLU A 84 -13.12 -4.08 -0.64
C GLU A 84 -11.73 -4.27 -1.23
N SER A 85 -11.65 -4.52 -2.54
CA SER A 85 -10.37 -4.64 -3.24
C SER A 85 -9.95 -3.30 -3.84
N ILE A 86 -8.74 -2.87 -3.53
CA ILE A 86 -8.17 -1.60 -3.95
C ILE A 86 -6.92 -1.88 -4.79
N PRO A 87 -7.05 -1.92 -6.12
CA PRO A 87 -5.93 -2.22 -7.02
C PRO A 87 -4.91 -1.08 -7.07
N GLU A 88 -3.71 -1.37 -7.59
CA GLU A 88 -2.74 -0.31 -7.85
C GLU A 88 -3.31 0.68 -8.88
N PRO A 89 -3.18 2.00 -8.68
CA PRO A 89 -3.76 3.01 -9.54
C PRO A 89 -2.92 3.23 -10.80
N ILE A 90 -2.67 2.16 -11.56
CA ILE A 90 -1.88 2.16 -12.80
C ILE A 90 -2.42 3.22 -13.77
N ASP A 91 -3.74 3.34 -13.91
CA ASP A 91 -4.36 4.33 -14.80
C ASP A 91 -3.97 5.76 -14.44
N LYS A 92 -3.83 6.07 -13.14
CA LYS A 92 -3.36 7.39 -12.68
C LYS A 92 -1.89 7.61 -13.04
N TRP A 93 -1.07 6.56 -12.98
CA TRP A 93 0.35 6.63 -13.32
C TRP A 93 0.58 6.72 -14.84
N CYS A 94 -0.30 6.11 -15.64
CA CYS A 94 -0.30 6.21 -17.09
C CYS A 94 -0.92 7.51 -17.62
N ASN A 95 -1.65 8.25 -16.79
CA ASN A 95 -2.23 9.53 -17.19
C ASN A 95 -2.31 10.52 -16.02
N LEU A 96 -1.18 11.18 -15.73
CA LEU A 96 -1.16 12.36 -14.88
C LEU A 96 -1.29 13.61 -15.76
N ALA A 97 -2.51 14.15 -15.85
CA ALA A 97 -2.81 15.36 -16.62
C ALA A 97 -2.29 15.30 -18.08
N GLY A 98 -2.49 14.16 -18.75
CA GLY A 98 -2.04 13.92 -20.13
C GLY A 98 -0.62 13.35 -20.25
N VAL A 99 0.08 13.11 -19.14
CA VAL A 99 1.45 12.56 -19.14
C VAL A 99 1.46 11.13 -18.61
N ASN A 100 2.00 10.20 -19.39
CA ASN A 100 2.26 8.83 -18.95
C ASN A 100 3.57 8.77 -18.15
N LEU A 101 3.47 8.87 -16.82
CA LEU A 101 4.64 8.84 -15.95
C LEU A 101 5.28 7.45 -15.87
N LEU A 102 4.50 6.37 -16.04
CA LEU A 102 5.03 5.01 -16.05
C LEU A 102 5.90 4.76 -17.28
N GLU A 103 5.46 5.21 -18.45
CA GLU A 103 6.28 5.19 -19.67
C GLU A 103 7.55 6.03 -19.51
N ARG A 104 7.43 7.24 -18.95
CA ARG A 104 8.58 8.14 -18.69
C ARG A 104 9.60 7.49 -17.76
N LEU A 105 9.14 6.80 -16.71
CA LEU A 105 9.98 6.03 -15.80
C LEU A 105 10.81 5.00 -16.56
N TYR A 106 10.19 4.22 -17.45
CA TYR A 106 10.90 3.17 -18.17
C TYR A 106 11.79 3.70 -19.30
N THR A 107 11.46 4.86 -19.86
CA THR A 107 12.25 5.51 -20.93
C THR A 107 13.50 6.20 -20.40
N ASP A 108 13.39 6.94 -19.30
CA ASP A 108 14.53 7.60 -18.65
C ASP A 108 14.39 7.48 -17.12
N PRO A 109 14.74 6.31 -16.55
CA PRO A 109 14.60 6.07 -15.13
C PRO A 109 15.38 7.08 -14.30
N LYS A 110 16.58 7.47 -14.73
CA LYS A 110 17.44 8.40 -13.99
C LYS A 110 16.78 9.77 -13.80
N ARG A 111 16.03 10.26 -14.79
CA ARG A 111 15.30 11.53 -14.68
C ARG A 111 13.97 11.38 -13.93
N TRP A 112 13.25 10.29 -14.14
CA TRP A 112 11.84 10.18 -13.75
C TRP A 112 11.59 9.38 -12.49
N PHE A 113 12.58 8.60 -11.99
CA PHE A 113 12.39 7.74 -10.82
C PHE A 113 11.92 8.52 -9.59
N PHE A 114 12.57 9.64 -9.27
CA PHE A 114 12.18 10.48 -8.14
C PHE A 114 10.72 10.96 -8.23
N SER A 115 10.36 11.58 -9.36
CA SER A 115 9.01 12.15 -9.56
C SER A 115 7.94 11.07 -9.56
N PHE A 116 8.21 9.95 -10.24
CA PHE A 116 7.31 8.80 -10.27
C PHE A 116 7.07 8.23 -8.88
N ASN A 117 8.12 7.99 -8.09
CA ASN A 117 7.98 7.37 -6.77
C ASN A 117 7.32 8.29 -5.75
N LEU A 118 7.54 9.60 -5.83
CA LEU A 118 6.78 10.57 -5.03
C LEU A 118 5.27 10.49 -5.34
N TYR A 119 4.90 10.43 -6.63
CA TYR A 119 3.51 10.30 -7.05
C TYR A 119 2.90 8.94 -6.68
N CYS A 120 3.68 7.86 -6.76
CA CYS A 120 3.27 6.54 -6.29
C CYS A 120 3.00 6.52 -4.79
N MET A 121 3.84 7.17 -3.97
CA MET A 121 3.57 7.27 -2.53
C MET A 121 2.29 8.08 -2.23
N LEU A 122 2.05 9.18 -2.96
CA LEU A 122 0.81 9.97 -2.84
C LEU A 122 -0.43 9.14 -3.19
N THR A 123 -0.41 8.47 -4.33
CA THR A 123 -1.55 7.66 -4.79
C THR A 123 -1.77 6.42 -3.93
N ARG A 124 -0.72 5.80 -3.37
CA ARG A 124 -0.85 4.72 -2.38
C ARG A 124 -1.38 5.21 -1.04
N LEU A 125 -1.00 6.41 -0.59
CA LEU A 125 -1.63 7.01 0.58
C LEU A 125 -3.14 7.16 0.38
N ASP A 126 -3.60 7.56 -0.81
CA ASP A 126 -5.03 7.62 -1.12
C ASP A 126 -5.70 6.24 -1.05
N MET A 127 -5.02 5.16 -1.50
CA MET A 127 -5.52 3.79 -1.34
C MET A 127 -5.68 3.41 0.15
N HIS A 128 -4.68 3.72 0.98
CA HIS A 128 -4.75 3.50 2.41
C HIS A 128 -5.87 4.30 3.08
N ARG A 129 -6.13 5.53 2.60
CA ARG A 129 -7.18 6.41 3.11
C ARG A 129 -8.57 6.10 2.56
N PHE A 130 -8.69 5.17 1.61
CA PHE A 130 -9.97 4.81 1.04
C PHE A 130 -10.93 4.33 2.14
N VAL A 131 -12.08 5.00 2.22
CA VAL A 131 -13.12 4.68 3.20
C VAL A 131 -14.02 3.62 2.61
N THR A 132 -14.11 2.48 3.30
CA THR A 132 -15.01 1.39 2.92
C THR A 132 -15.91 0.99 4.07
N HIS A 133 -17.14 0.60 3.73
CA HIS A 133 -18.08 -0.01 4.67
C HIS A 133 -17.83 -1.51 4.85
N ARG A 134 -17.06 -2.12 3.96
CA ARG A 134 -16.68 -3.54 4.03
C ARG A 134 -15.80 -3.82 5.25
N PRO A 135 -15.90 -4.99 5.90
CA PRO A 135 -15.03 -5.40 6.99
C PRO A 135 -13.54 -5.44 6.65
N VAL A 136 -13.20 -5.92 5.45
CA VAL A 136 -11.84 -6.14 4.97
C VAL A 136 -11.50 -5.16 3.86
N LYS A 137 -10.35 -4.50 3.99
CA LYS A 137 -9.76 -3.65 2.94
C LYS A 137 -8.52 -4.35 2.40
N MET A 138 -8.58 -4.82 1.16
CA MET A 138 -7.49 -5.55 0.49
C MET A 138 -6.78 -4.62 -0.50
N LEU A 139 -5.52 -4.30 -0.23
CA LEU A 139 -4.70 -3.40 -1.04
C LEU A 139 -3.80 -4.21 -1.97
N GLU A 140 -3.66 -3.78 -3.23
CA GLU A 140 -2.57 -4.24 -4.10
C GLU A 140 -1.32 -3.41 -3.81
N ARG A 141 -0.41 -3.98 -3.02
CA ARG A 141 0.74 -3.30 -2.42
C ARG A 141 0.38 -2.17 -1.45
N SER A 142 1.39 -1.79 -0.68
CA SER A 142 1.33 -0.72 0.31
C SER A 142 2.38 0.36 0.07
N VAL A 143 2.33 1.44 0.86
CA VAL A 143 3.41 2.45 0.90
C VAL A 143 4.78 1.84 1.26
N TYR A 144 4.78 0.71 1.98
CA TYR A 144 5.99 0.04 2.44
C TYR A 144 6.81 -0.54 1.28
N THR A 145 6.16 -1.15 0.29
CA THR A 145 6.81 -1.72 -0.90
C THR A 145 7.50 -0.65 -1.75
N ALA A 146 6.93 0.55 -1.79
CA ALA A 146 7.56 1.70 -2.45
C ALA A 146 8.92 2.00 -1.79
N ARG A 147 8.96 2.00 -0.46
CA ARG A 147 10.15 2.35 0.33
C ARG A 147 11.19 1.24 0.41
N PHE A 148 10.79 0.02 0.72
CA PHE A 148 11.71 -1.08 1.03
C PHE A 148 12.15 -1.85 -0.21
N CYS A 149 11.34 -1.91 -1.27
CA CYS A 149 11.71 -2.58 -2.50
C CYS A 149 12.10 -1.59 -3.61
N PHE A 150 11.19 -0.73 -4.06
CA PHE A 150 11.45 0.10 -5.25
C PHE A 150 12.52 1.17 -5.01
N MET A 151 12.39 1.96 -3.95
CA MET A 151 13.36 3.01 -3.63
C MET A 151 14.73 2.43 -3.27
N THR A 152 14.79 1.37 -2.47
CA THR A 152 16.04 0.66 -2.15
C THR A 152 16.73 0.16 -3.42
N ASN A 153 15.99 -0.49 -4.32
CA ASN A 153 16.54 -0.91 -5.60
C ASN A 153 17.10 0.27 -6.40
N ALA A 154 16.40 1.39 -6.48
CA ALA A 154 16.88 2.55 -7.22
C ALA A 154 18.15 3.19 -6.65
N VAL A 155 18.32 3.19 -5.33
CA VAL A 155 19.57 3.61 -4.71
C VAL A 155 20.69 2.63 -5.10
N ASN A 156 20.45 1.32 -4.99
CA ASN A 156 21.43 0.29 -5.34
C ASN A 156 21.85 0.35 -6.82
N GLN A 157 20.93 0.75 -7.70
CA GLN A 157 21.17 0.91 -9.14
C GLN A 157 21.67 2.33 -9.53
N GLY A 158 21.89 3.23 -8.57
CA GLY A 158 22.36 4.60 -8.84
C GLY A 158 21.37 5.48 -9.61
N LEU A 159 20.08 5.14 -9.57
CA LEU A 159 18.99 5.90 -10.22
C LEU A 159 18.56 7.11 -9.38
N LEU A 160 18.75 7.04 -8.07
CA LEU A 160 18.51 8.13 -7.13
C LEU A 160 19.84 8.61 -6.54
N ASN A 161 20.03 9.92 -6.50
CA ASN A 161 21.12 10.48 -5.72
C ASN A 161 20.76 10.58 -4.22
N SER A 162 21.75 10.85 -3.37
CA SER A 162 21.58 10.92 -1.92
C SER A 162 20.53 11.95 -1.47
N ALA A 163 20.45 13.11 -2.12
CA ALA A 163 19.48 14.14 -1.77
C ALA A 163 18.06 13.72 -2.14
N GLU A 164 17.86 13.16 -3.34
CA GLU A 164 16.56 12.65 -3.78
C GLU A 164 16.06 11.52 -2.88
N MET A 165 16.94 10.57 -2.52
CA MET A 165 16.61 9.51 -1.57
C MET A 165 16.19 10.07 -0.21
N GLN A 166 16.96 11.03 0.34
CA GLN A 166 16.63 11.65 1.63
C GLN A 166 15.29 12.38 1.60
N VAL A 167 14.95 13.05 0.49
CA VAL A 167 13.63 13.71 0.35
C VAL A 167 12.50 12.69 0.35
N LEU A 168 12.61 11.60 -0.42
CA LEU A 168 11.60 10.56 -0.46
C LEU A 168 11.46 9.86 0.91
N ASP A 169 12.56 9.62 1.59
CA ASP A 169 12.60 8.99 2.91
C ASP A 169 12.01 9.90 4.01
N CYS A 170 12.32 11.20 3.98
CA CYS A 170 11.66 12.20 4.83
C CYS A 170 10.15 12.26 4.58
N TYR A 171 9.73 12.23 3.31
CA TYR A 171 8.31 12.20 2.96
C TYR A 171 7.65 10.93 3.52
N TYR A 172 8.23 9.76 3.27
CA TYR A 172 7.76 8.48 3.84
C TYR A 172 7.63 8.53 5.37
N ARG A 173 8.64 9.01 6.10
CA ARG A 173 8.58 9.17 7.56
C ARG A 173 7.48 10.13 8.00
N SER A 174 7.26 11.21 7.26
CA SER A 174 6.19 12.17 7.57
C SER A 174 4.80 11.53 7.44
N LEU A 175 4.63 10.55 6.53
CA LEU A 175 3.39 9.79 6.40
C LEU A 175 3.15 8.90 7.63
N LEU A 176 4.21 8.28 8.15
CA LEU A 176 4.15 7.38 9.32
C LEU A 176 3.99 8.10 10.67
N THR A 177 4.39 9.36 10.76
CA THR A 177 4.38 10.13 12.04
C THR A 177 3.35 11.26 12.04
N GLY A 178 2.81 11.60 10.87
CA GLY A 178 1.81 12.65 10.73
C GLY A 178 0.37 12.15 10.96
N GLN A 179 -0.58 12.99 10.59
CA GLN A 179 -2.03 12.74 10.72
C GLN A 179 -2.55 11.51 9.96
N TRP A 180 -1.73 10.91 9.10
CA TRP A 180 -2.11 9.77 8.27
C TRP A 180 -1.65 8.42 8.83
N ALA A 181 -0.84 8.42 9.89
CA ALA A 181 -0.22 7.20 10.44
C ALA A 181 -1.22 6.08 10.69
N GLU A 182 -2.39 6.39 11.25
CA GLU A 182 -3.44 5.41 11.56
C GLU A 182 -4.01 4.72 10.32
N HIS A 183 -4.04 5.40 9.17
CA HIS A 183 -4.56 4.86 7.91
C HIS A 183 -3.59 3.91 7.23
N LEU A 184 -2.29 4.01 7.55
CA LEU A 184 -1.24 3.20 6.96
C LEU A 184 -1.09 1.84 7.61
N ARG A 185 -1.81 1.58 8.70
CA ARG A 185 -1.81 0.28 9.37
C ARG A 185 -2.23 -0.83 8.39
N VAL A 186 -1.41 -1.87 8.36
CA VAL A 186 -1.68 -3.17 7.72
C VAL A 186 -1.77 -4.19 8.84
N ASP A 187 -2.78 -5.05 8.79
CA ASP A 187 -3.01 -6.10 9.79
C ASP A 187 -2.49 -7.47 9.31
N LEU A 188 -2.35 -7.65 7.98
CA LEU A 188 -1.78 -8.84 7.36
C LEU A 188 -1.10 -8.49 6.04
N TYR A 189 0.12 -8.98 5.83
CA TYR A 189 0.74 -9.02 4.51
C TYR A 189 0.51 -10.40 3.90
N VAL A 190 0.03 -10.44 2.66
CA VAL A 190 0.00 -11.66 1.85
C VAL A 190 1.08 -11.55 0.78
N TYR A 191 2.16 -12.31 0.93
CA TYR A 191 3.26 -12.32 -0.02
C TYR A 191 3.03 -13.40 -1.07
N LEU A 192 2.73 -12.98 -2.30
CA LEU A 192 2.72 -13.84 -3.48
C LEU A 192 4.16 -14.07 -3.96
N ARG A 193 4.79 -15.12 -3.43
CA ARG A 193 6.17 -15.48 -3.73
C ARG A 193 6.22 -16.22 -5.06
N CYS A 194 6.87 -15.62 -6.05
CA CYS A 194 6.98 -16.16 -7.40
C CYS A 194 8.42 -15.95 -7.92
N PRO A 195 9.06 -16.97 -8.52
CA PRO A 195 10.36 -16.82 -9.17
C PRO A 195 10.39 -15.69 -10.22
N PRO A 196 11.50 -14.93 -10.32
CA PRO A 196 11.66 -13.84 -11.29
C PRO A 196 11.41 -14.26 -12.74
N GLU A 197 11.80 -15.47 -13.13
CA GLU A 197 11.67 -16.00 -14.49
C GLU A 197 10.20 -16.21 -14.87
N ILE A 198 9.41 -16.74 -13.93
CA ILE A 198 7.96 -16.92 -14.11
C ILE A 198 7.29 -15.54 -14.16
N CYS A 199 7.67 -14.62 -13.28
CA CYS A 199 7.20 -13.24 -13.30
C CYS A 199 7.49 -12.57 -14.65
N PHE A 200 8.71 -12.73 -15.18
CA PHE A 200 9.14 -12.17 -16.45
C PHE A 200 8.32 -12.72 -17.62
N ASN A 201 8.10 -14.03 -17.65
CA ASN A 201 7.25 -14.68 -18.66
C ASN A 201 5.81 -14.17 -18.59
N ARG A 202 5.25 -14.00 -17.38
CA ARG A 202 3.89 -13.45 -17.19
C ARG A 202 3.79 -11.99 -17.64
N VAL A 203 4.81 -11.17 -17.38
CA VAL A 203 4.87 -9.77 -17.87
C VAL A 203 4.87 -9.74 -19.40
N LYS A 204 5.68 -10.57 -20.05
CA LYS A 204 5.70 -10.69 -21.51
C LYS A 204 4.34 -11.10 -22.09
N LEU A 205 3.68 -12.09 -21.48
CA LEU A 205 2.36 -12.55 -21.92
C LEU A 205 1.27 -11.47 -21.73
N ARG A 206 1.36 -10.68 -20.65
CA ARG A 206 0.44 -9.56 -20.40
C ARG A 206 0.60 -8.44 -21.43
N ASN A 207 1.78 -8.30 -22.02
CA ASN A 207 2.11 -7.40 -23.13
C ASN A 207 1.61 -5.95 -22.93
N ARG A 208 1.85 -5.39 -21.74
CA ARG A 208 1.57 -3.98 -21.47
C ARG A 208 2.65 -3.13 -22.13
N SER A 209 2.25 -2.21 -23.01
CA SER A 209 3.14 -1.37 -23.84
C SER A 209 4.28 -0.70 -23.05
N GLU A 210 3.97 -0.18 -21.87
CA GLU A 210 4.89 0.55 -21.01
C GLU A 210 5.94 -0.36 -20.36
N GLU A 211 5.59 -1.62 -20.08
CA GLU A 211 6.45 -2.57 -19.38
C GLU A 211 7.38 -3.32 -20.33
N SER A 212 6.95 -3.53 -21.59
CA SER A 212 7.65 -4.36 -22.58
C SER A 212 9.07 -3.88 -22.90
N ALA A 213 9.37 -2.59 -22.75
CA ALA A 213 10.71 -2.03 -22.96
C ALA A 213 11.53 -1.86 -21.66
N GLY A 214 10.87 -1.78 -20.50
CA GLY A 214 11.50 -1.33 -19.25
C GLY A 214 11.66 -2.39 -18.16
N VAL A 215 10.87 -3.47 -18.20
CA VAL A 215 10.97 -4.56 -17.22
C VAL A 215 11.98 -5.60 -17.70
N THR A 216 13.13 -5.66 -17.04
CA THR A 216 14.19 -6.65 -17.30
C THR A 216 14.15 -7.79 -16.29
N LEU A 217 14.71 -8.96 -16.63
CA LEU A 217 14.85 -10.06 -15.68
C LEU A 217 15.68 -9.64 -14.46
N SER A 218 16.79 -8.92 -14.66
CA SER A 218 17.64 -8.41 -13.57
C SER A 218 16.88 -7.48 -12.62
N LEU A 219 16.00 -6.62 -13.13
CA LEU A 219 15.12 -5.82 -12.28
C LEU A 219 14.25 -6.73 -11.39
N LEU A 220 13.66 -7.78 -11.96
CA LEU A 220 12.81 -8.71 -11.22
C LEU A 220 13.61 -9.53 -10.20
N GLU A 221 14.84 -9.93 -10.50
CA GLU A 221 15.74 -10.61 -9.56
C GLU A 221 16.08 -9.72 -8.37
N ASN A 222 16.46 -8.47 -8.61
CA ASN A 222 16.76 -7.50 -7.55
C ASN A 222 15.53 -7.22 -6.68
N LEU A 223 14.36 -7.01 -7.30
CA LEU A 223 13.12 -6.81 -6.57
C LEU A 223 12.72 -8.05 -5.77
N HIS A 224 12.95 -9.25 -6.30
CA HIS A 224 12.67 -10.50 -5.59
C HIS A 224 13.49 -10.58 -4.31
N GLN A 225 14.81 -10.37 -4.39
CA GLN A 225 15.69 -10.37 -3.20
C GLN A 225 15.22 -9.36 -2.13
N LEU A 226 14.80 -8.16 -2.55
CA LEU A 226 14.30 -7.14 -1.63
C LEU A 226 12.95 -7.53 -1.00
N HIS A 227 12.07 -8.24 -1.71
CA HIS A 227 10.85 -8.79 -1.10
C HIS A 227 11.18 -9.90 -0.10
N GLU A 228 12.12 -10.79 -0.42
CA GLU A 228 12.57 -11.84 0.50
C GLU A 228 13.17 -11.23 1.78
N GLN A 229 14.06 -10.24 1.63
CA GLN A 229 14.67 -9.53 2.76
C GLN A 229 13.63 -8.77 3.59
N TRP A 230 12.66 -8.12 2.94
CA TRP A 230 11.65 -7.34 3.66
C TRP A 230 10.63 -8.23 4.36
N LEU A 231 10.11 -9.27 3.69
CA LEU A 231 8.93 -10.02 4.14
C LEU A 231 9.26 -11.32 4.89
N LEU A 232 10.48 -11.86 4.76
CA LEU A 232 10.86 -13.15 5.34
C LEU A 232 12.02 -13.09 6.33
N ASP A 233 12.89 -12.08 6.26
CA ASP A 233 14.02 -11.96 7.19
C ASP A 233 13.59 -11.36 8.53
N ASP A 234 13.38 -12.25 9.51
CA ASP A 234 13.02 -11.88 10.89
C ASP A 234 14.07 -11.00 11.60
N GLN A 235 15.31 -11.00 11.13
CA GLN A 235 16.41 -10.20 11.68
C GLN A 235 16.55 -8.82 11.01
N SER A 236 15.81 -8.58 9.93
CA SER A 236 15.82 -7.30 9.24
C SER A 236 15.29 -6.18 10.14
N ALA A 237 16.01 -5.06 10.20
CA ALA A 237 15.53 -3.85 10.88
C ALA A 237 14.27 -3.27 10.21
N ASP A 238 14.07 -3.60 8.93
CA ASP A 238 12.95 -3.14 8.11
C ASP A 238 11.78 -4.15 8.08
N ARG A 239 11.82 -5.19 8.94
CA ARG A 239 10.79 -6.24 8.97
C ARG A 239 9.36 -5.67 9.11
N PRO A 240 8.34 -6.39 8.60
CA PRO A 240 6.98 -5.86 8.57
C PRO A 240 6.42 -5.75 9.99
N ASN A 241 5.53 -4.77 10.19
CA ASN A 241 4.86 -4.52 11.47
C ASN A 241 3.63 -5.41 11.71
N ALA A 242 3.39 -6.39 10.83
CA ALA A 242 2.25 -7.29 10.89
C ALA A 242 2.65 -8.68 10.37
N PRO A 243 1.88 -9.74 10.68
CA PRO A 243 2.16 -11.08 10.19
C PRO A 243 2.23 -11.15 8.65
N VAL A 244 3.04 -12.08 8.16
CA VAL A 244 3.19 -12.36 6.72
C VAL A 244 2.67 -13.77 6.43
N LEU A 245 1.69 -13.87 5.54
CA LEU A 245 1.25 -15.11 4.94
C LEU A 245 1.92 -15.27 3.57
N VAL A 246 2.74 -16.30 3.41
CA VAL A 246 3.44 -16.58 2.16
C VAL A 246 2.63 -17.59 1.34
N LEU A 247 2.36 -17.26 0.08
CA LEU A 247 1.66 -18.12 -0.86
C LEU A 247 2.55 -18.38 -2.07
N ASP A 248 2.61 -19.63 -2.51
CA ASP A 248 3.37 -20.01 -3.70
C ASP A 248 2.60 -19.61 -4.96
N ALA A 249 3.09 -18.56 -5.61
CA ALA A 249 2.52 -18.02 -6.83
C ALA A 249 3.25 -18.52 -8.10
N SER A 250 4.11 -19.54 -8.00
CA SER A 250 4.76 -20.17 -9.16
C SER A 250 3.83 -21.13 -9.92
N GLN A 251 2.77 -21.60 -9.28
CA GLN A 251 1.82 -22.58 -9.78
C GLN A 251 0.85 -22.00 -10.83
N ASP A 252 0.05 -22.85 -11.47
CA ASP A 252 -1.00 -22.39 -12.37
C ASP A 252 -2.19 -21.78 -11.59
N LEU A 253 -3.11 -21.17 -12.33
CA LEU A 253 -4.20 -20.39 -11.73
C LEU A 253 -5.16 -21.23 -10.88
N ASN A 254 -5.40 -22.50 -11.23
CA ASN A 254 -6.34 -23.34 -10.46
C ASN A 254 -5.71 -23.75 -9.12
N ASP A 255 -4.42 -24.08 -9.14
CA ASP A 255 -3.68 -24.41 -7.93
C ASP A 255 -3.52 -23.18 -7.02
N MET A 256 -3.22 -22.00 -7.60
CA MET A 256 -3.20 -20.74 -6.84
C MET A 256 -4.56 -20.45 -6.20
N LYS A 257 -5.67 -20.61 -6.93
CA LYS A 257 -7.03 -20.43 -6.38
C LYS A 257 -7.31 -21.40 -5.24
N SER A 258 -6.89 -22.66 -5.37
CA SER A 258 -7.04 -23.68 -4.33
C SER A 258 -6.25 -23.32 -3.05
N GLN A 259 -5.06 -22.72 -3.20
CA GLN A 259 -4.33 -22.16 -2.06
C GLN A 259 -5.07 -20.97 -1.44
N TRP A 260 -5.61 -20.05 -2.26
CA TRP A 260 -6.37 -18.90 -1.78
C TRP A 260 -7.62 -19.31 -1.01
N ASP A 261 -8.36 -20.31 -1.50
CA ASP A 261 -9.51 -20.90 -0.83
C ASP A 261 -9.13 -21.48 0.54
N ARG A 262 -8.04 -22.26 0.59
CA ARG A 262 -7.55 -22.87 1.84
C ARG A 262 -7.20 -21.82 2.89
N HIS A 263 -6.62 -20.69 2.48
CA HIS A 263 -6.19 -19.62 3.37
C HIS A 263 -7.21 -18.49 3.51
N MET A 264 -8.37 -18.58 2.86
CA MET A 264 -9.43 -17.57 2.91
C MET A 264 -9.80 -17.16 4.35
N PRO A 265 -9.92 -18.08 5.33
CA PRO A 265 -10.23 -17.67 6.69
C PRO A 265 -9.18 -16.74 7.31
N ALA A 266 -7.90 -16.97 7.02
CA ALA A 266 -6.80 -16.15 7.51
C ALA A 266 -6.72 -14.80 6.78
N ILE A 267 -7.04 -14.79 5.48
CA ILE A 267 -6.99 -13.59 4.64
C ILE A 267 -8.17 -12.66 4.96
N LEU A 268 -9.35 -13.21 5.27
CA LEU A 268 -10.59 -12.45 5.43
C LEU A 268 -11.02 -12.20 6.86
N PHE A 269 -10.51 -12.96 7.84
CA PHE A 269 -10.89 -12.80 9.23
C PHE A 269 -9.66 -12.57 10.10
N ASP A 270 -9.74 -11.54 10.94
CA ASP A 270 -8.74 -11.31 11.98
C ASP A 270 -8.78 -12.48 12.96
N GLN A 271 -7.69 -13.26 13.02
CA GLN A 271 -7.58 -14.37 13.98
C GLN A 271 -7.57 -13.91 15.44
N HIS A 272 -7.38 -12.61 15.70
CA HIS A 272 -7.53 -12.05 17.05
C HIS A 272 -8.99 -11.78 17.43
N LEU A 273 -9.93 -11.72 16.48
CA LEU A 273 -11.38 -11.64 16.76
C LEU A 273 -11.99 -13.02 17.08
N SER A 274 -11.29 -14.13 16.79
CA SER A 274 -11.81 -15.49 16.99
C SER A 274 -11.49 -16.12 18.35
N LYS A 275 -10.94 -15.38 19.33
CA LYS A 275 -10.73 -15.93 20.69
C LYS A 275 -12.03 -16.28 21.43
N ASP A 276 -13.20 -15.86 20.92
CA ASP A 276 -14.51 -16.22 21.47
C ASP A 276 -15.20 -17.41 20.77
N SER A 277 -14.54 -18.10 19.83
CA SER A 277 -15.12 -19.31 19.23
C SER A 277 -14.08 -20.40 19.02
N CYS A 278 -14.26 -21.48 19.80
CA CYS A 278 -13.51 -22.72 19.78
C CYS A 278 -13.24 -23.26 18.36
N LEU A 279 -12.00 -23.20 17.88
CA LEU A 279 -11.50 -24.11 16.86
C LEU A 279 -10.04 -24.48 17.19
N GLY A 280 -9.79 -25.79 17.21
CA GLY A 280 -8.62 -26.42 17.78
C GLY A 280 -7.32 -26.22 17.01
N ASN A 281 -6.23 -26.50 17.75
CA ASN A 281 -4.83 -26.48 17.34
C ASN A 281 -4.57 -27.18 16.00
N GLN A 282 -4.41 -26.40 14.93
CA GLN A 282 -3.50 -26.70 13.83
C GLN A 282 -2.57 -25.50 13.68
N LYS A 283 -1.27 -25.69 13.87
CA LYS A 283 -0.25 -24.64 13.63
C LYS A 283 -0.24 -24.29 12.15
N PRO A 284 -0.62 -23.08 11.72
CA PRO A 284 -0.45 -22.67 10.34
C PRO A 284 0.99 -22.16 10.15
N GLY A 285 1.50 -22.25 8.93
CA GLY A 285 2.82 -21.74 8.53
C GLY A 285 2.90 -20.21 8.52
N TYR A 286 2.57 -19.57 9.64
CA TYR A 286 2.78 -18.16 9.88
C TYR A 286 4.20 -17.94 10.36
N VAL A 287 4.89 -16.97 9.75
CA VAL A 287 6.02 -16.33 10.42
C VAL A 287 5.41 -15.30 11.37
N LEU A 288 5.21 -15.69 12.63
CA LEU A 288 4.77 -14.79 13.68
C LEU A 288 5.96 -13.93 14.10
N ALA A 289 5.92 -12.63 13.80
CA ALA A 289 6.80 -11.67 14.43
C ALA A 289 6.56 -11.74 15.94
N LYS A 290 7.54 -12.22 16.71
CA LYS A 290 7.48 -12.16 18.18
C LYS A 290 7.37 -10.68 18.59
N SER A 291 6.32 -10.33 19.33
CA SER A 291 6.27 -9.07 20.05
C SER A 291 7.42 -9.06 21.05
N CYS A 292 8.28 -8.04 20.96
CA CYS A 292 9.16 -7.71 22.06
C CYS A 292 8.29 -7.03 23.12
N ASP A 293 7.74 -7.81 24.05
CA ASP A 293 7.36 -7.27 25.34
C ASP A 293 8.64 -6.95 26.13
N SER A 294 8.62 -5.76 26.74
CA SER A 294 9.67 -5.23 27.60
C SER A 294 9.73 -5.98 28.92
#